data_AF-A0A7S1VGP5-F1
#
_entry.id   AF-A0A7S1VGP5-F1
#
_cell.length_a   1.000
_cell.length_b   1.000
_cell.length_c   1.000
_cell.angle_alpha   90.00
_cell.angle_beta   90.00
_cell.angle_gamma   90.00
#
_symmetry.space_group_name_H-M   'P 1'
#
loop_
_entity.id
_entity.type
_entity.pdbx_description
1 polymer ?
#
loop_
_entity_poly.entity_id
_entity_poly.type
_entity_poly.pdbx_seq_one_letter_code
_entity_poly.pdbx_strand_id
1 'polypeptide(L)'
;TAKQYRMAVLRALLVRNRALNWLDGSFIGVPERGEALRSVFGRRRDAALQRYLFAAAVAFDATVSGAAHQRGEPRLHPEDVSIVTQTQYEPARIRTLHHLANHSLVTAAIDLSLFTSLTHLNLAHNAITDLLPLGLRALQSLVVLDVHDNRVDCSITEVAAVVDSLPALECIALRDNPIMDKPGQAEGRLQLLRALVERKSTSAVKLRVIDTEVSVRDRLACWATEGAAAADNALRLATVEALRLPKTVSKGSLRVLDFAEAGLTSLDLNEFCALEVLLLRGNSFQALTADLRSPPRTLRVLDVRENSLVSVTDTASFLSNKTPLVESLGLAGNPFAKETIRPHRSVRTALLASLPREHLRLRSVDEEPVTADELLSAWSRGEGKDATKLVRFEVVLAARAGGTRIGNLTEVDLSGCNLTVVALSELVMVRRLSLARNELRTLADTGIGSCTELRALDVAHNRLDSASATAEALAPLTLLRALLLHANPCHTSDISGRVRLLGKFYTAAGMTPGTLPLESLDGEEVTIREKCAAASLCDDRRFDASSVSRWRLRLVLRDQGVLSLASLTSLDMSAVGLTSLAPLTSLPNLSALNVADNRLSLIETPV
;
A
#
# COMPACT_ATOMS: atom_id res chain seq x y z
N THR A 1 -16.37 -1.90 -59.62
CA THR A 1 -15.49 -2.48 -58.56
C THR A 1 -16.11 -3.76 -58.02
N ALA A 2 -15.34 -4.62 -57.35
CA ALA A 2 -15.86 -5.86 -56.74
C ALA A 2 -17.05 -5.61 -55.79
N LYS A 3 -17.03 -4.51 -55.02
CA LYS A 3 -18.14 -4.08 -54.16
C LYS A 3 -19.43 -3.79 -54.94
N GLN A 4 -19.34 -3.09 -56.07
CA GLN A 4 -20.51 -2.77 -56.90
C GLN A 4 -21.10 -4.03 -57.54
N TYR A 5 -20.25 -4.96 -57.98
CA TYR A 5 -20.69 -6.26 -58.51
C TYR A 5 -21.42 -7.07 -57.44
N ARG A 6 -20.80 -7.24 -56.27
CA ARG A 6 -21.40 -7.95 -55.12
C ARG A 6 -22.76 -7.37 -54.74
N MET A 7 -22.85 -6.04 -54.64
CA MET A 7 -24.09 -5.35 -54.33
C MET A 7 -25.17 -5.57 -55.40
N ALA A 8 -24.81 -5.55 -56.69
CA ALA A 8 -25.75 -5.83 -57.78
C ALA A 8 -26.32 -7.26 -57.71
N VAL A 9 -25.48 -8.25 -57.38
CA VAL A 9 -25.90 -9.65 -57.18
C VAL A 9 -26.83 -9.78 -55.98
N LEU A 10 -26.48 -9.17 -54.85
CA LEU A 10 -27.32 -9.19 -53.64
C LEU A 10 -28.70 -8.56 -53.86
N ARG A 11 -28.77 -7.46 -54.62
CA ARG A 11 -30.05 -6.82 -55.00
C ARG A 11 -30.98 -7.77 -55.76
N ALA A 12 -30.43 -8.59 -56.66
CA ALA A 12 -31.22 -9.53 -57.43
C ALA A 12 -31.69 -10.73 -56.58
N LEU A 13 -30.81 -11.24 -55.70
CA LEU A 13 -31.05 -12.50 -54.98
C LEU A 13 -31.83 -12.32 -53.66
N LEU A 14 -31.48 -11.33 -52.83
CA LEU A 14 -32.08 -11.18 -51.48
C LEU A 14 -33.58 -10.87 -51.50
N VAL A 15 -34.08 -10.31 -52.61
CA VAL A 15 -35.50 -10.01 -52.83
C VAL A 15 -36.35 -11.28 -52.85
N ARG A 16 -35.82 -12.35 -53.47
CA ARG A 16 -36.51 -13.64 -53.65
C ARG A 16 -36.03 -14.69 -52.65
N ASN A 17 -34.82 -14.54 -52.12
CA ASN A 17 -34.21 -15.46 -51.18
C ASN A 17 -33.68 -14.72 -49.95
N ARG A 18 -34.56 -14.46 -48.98
CA ARG A 18 -34.21 -13.81 -47.71
C ARG A 18 -33.34 -14.68 -46.79
N ALA A 19 -33.28 -15.99 -47.05
CA ALA A 19 -32.43 -16.92 -46.32
C ALA A 19 -30.99 -16.98 -46.85
N LEU A 20 -30.66 -16.24 -47.92
CA LEU A 20 -29.31 -16.24 -48.48
C LEU A 20 -28.32 -15.60 -47.48
N ASN A 21 -27.40 -16.43 -46.97
CA ASN A 21 -26.42 -16.03 -45.97
C ASN A 21 -25.01 -15.82 -46.52
N TRP A 22 -24.71 -16.36 -47.70
CA TRP A 22 -23.37 -16.39 -48.29
C TRP A 22 -23.41 -15.99 -49.76
N LEU A 23 -22.41 -15.22 -50.18
CA LEU A 23 -22.15 -14.91 -51.58
C LEU A 23 -20.65 -14.93 -51.80
N ASP A 24 -20.17 -15.66 -52.81
CA ASP A 24 -18.75 -15.75 -53.19
C ASP A 24 -17.80 -16.04 -52.01
N GLY A 25 -18.17 -17.00 -51.15
CA GLY A 25 -17.36 -17.41 -49.99
C GLY A 25 -17.30 -16.40 -48.84
N SER A 26 -18.11 -15.33 -48.87
CA SER A 26 -18.17 -14.32 -47.81
C SER A 26 -19.59 -14.14 -47.27
N PHE A 27 -19.70 -14.09 -45.94
CA PHE A 27 -20.95 -13.90 -45.22
C PHE A 27 -21.61 -12.56 -45.58
N ILE A 28 -22.92 -12.58 -45.79
CA ILE A 28 -23.71 -11.39 -46.08
C ILE A 28 -24.19 -10.80 -44.76
N GLY A 29 -23.44 -9.82 -44.26
CA GLY A 29 -23.75 -9.11 -43.01
C GLY A 29 -25.09 -8.38 -43.08
N VAL A 30 -25.72 -8.18 -41.91
CA VAL A 30 -26.98 -7.44 -41.78
C VAL A 30 -26.92 -6.03 -42.40
N PRO A 31 -25.83 -5.24 -42.26
CA PRO A 31 -25.74 -3.91 -42.89
C PRO A 31 -25.74 -4.00 -44.43
N GLU A 32 -25.00 -4.98 -44.98
CA GLU A 32 -24.91 -5.24 -46.42
C GLU A 32 -26.27 -5.67 -46.99
N ARG A 33 -27.01 -6.53 -46.27
CA ARG A 33 -28.40 -6.89 -46.63
C ARG A 33 -29.31 -5.68 -46.65
N GLY A 34 -29.18 -4.83 -45.63
CA GLY A 34 -29.98 -3.61 -45.51
C GLY A 34 -29.73 -2.65 -46.67
N GLU A 35 -28.48 -2.47 -47.10
CA GLU A 35 -28.13 -1.66 -48.26
C GLU A 35 -28.72 -2.24 -49.57
N ALA A 36 -28.56 -3.54 -49.80
CA ALA A 36 -29.08 -4.21 -50.99
C ALA A 36 -30.62 -4.12 -51.06
N LEU A 37 -31.32 -4.44 -49.97
CA LEU A 37 -32.79 -4.44 -49.94
C LEU A 37 -33.37 -3.02 -50.04
N ARG A 38 -32.76 -2.02 -49.37
CA ARG A 38 -33.21 -0.62 -49.47
C ARG A 38 -33.15 -0.08 -50.89
N SER A 39 -32.09 -0.42 -51.62
CA SER A 39 -31.91 0.03 -53.00
C SER A 39 -32.94 -0.53 -53.99
N VAL A 40 -33.62 -1.64 -53.64
CA VAL A 40 -34.64 -2.27 -54.49
C VAL A 40 -36.06 -1.85 -54.12
N PHE A 41 -36.38 -1.80 -52.82
CA PHE A 41 -37.77 -1.57 -52.38
C PHE A 41 -38.13 -0.09 -52.20
N GLY A 42 -37.13 0.81 -52.13
CA GLY A 42 -37.34 2.23 -51.82
C GLY A 42 -38.00 2.45 -50.45
N ARG A 43 -38.24 3.72 -50.09
CA ARG A 43 -38.75 4.10 -48.75
C ARG A 43 -40.12 3.51 -48.35
N ARG A 44 -40.88 2.93 -49.29
CA ARG A 44 -42.27 2.46 -49.07
C ARG A 44 -42.40 1.16 -48.26
N ARG A 45 -41.33 0.36 -48.12
CA ARG A 45 -41.34 -0.90 -47.33
C ARG A 45 -40.36 -0.87 -46.15
N ASP A 46 -39.97 0.32 -45.72
CA ASP A 46 -38.94 0.52 -44.69
C ASP A 46 -39.29 -0.20 -43.38
N ALA A 47 -40.54 -0.19 -42.91
CA ALA A 47 -40.90 -0.80 -41.63
C ALA A 47 -40.73 -2.33 -41.60
N ALA A 48 -41.23 -3.05 -42.61
CA ALA A 48 -41.10 -4.51 -42.69
C ALA A 48 -39.66 -4.95 -42.93
N LEU A 49 -38.90 -4.17 -43.72
CA LEU A 49 -37.47 -4.38 -43.92
C LEU A 49 -36.71 -4.20 -42.60
N GLN A 50 -37.00 -3.14 -41.85
CA GLN A 50 -36.32 -2.84 -40.60
C GLN A 50 -36.63 -3.88 -39.52
N ARG A 51 -37.87 -4.39 -39.43
CA ARG A 51 -38.21 -5.53 -38.54
C ARG A 51 -37.45 -6.80 -38.92
N TYR A 52 -37.28 -7.04 -40.21
CA TYR A 52 -36.46 -8.15 -40.70
C TYR A 52 -34.98 -7.97 -40.36
N LEU A 53 -34.42 -6.76 -40.50
CA LEU A 53 -33.04 -6.46 -40.11
C LEU A 53 -32.81 -6.61 -38.61
N PHE A 54 -33.76 -6.18 -37.79
CA PHE A 54 -33.75 -6.40 -36.34
C PHE A 54 -33.78 -7.90 -36.00
N ALA A 55 -34.72 -8.66 -36.58
CA ALA A 55 -34.79 -10.11 -36.37
C ALA A 55 -33.52 -10.83 -36.83
N ALA A 56 -32.91 -10.38 -37.94
CA ALA A 56 -31.65 -10.91 -38.43
C ALA A 56 -30.49 -10.65 -37.47
N ALA A 57 -30.39 -9.42 -36.96
CA ALA A 57 -29.36 -9.02 -36.01
C ALA A 57 -29.49 -9.78 -34.69
N VAL A 58 -30.71 -9.94 -34.16
CA VAL A 58 -30.96 -10.71 -32.94
C VAL A 58 -30.66 -12.20 -33.14
N ALA A 59 -31.08 -12.80 -34.25
CA ALA A 59 -30.80 -14.21 -34.50
C ALA A 59 -29.29 -14.49 -34.59
N PHE A 60 -28.54 -13.58 -35.22
CA PHE A 60 -27.09 -13.64 -35.27
C PHE A 60 -26.45 -13.47 -33.87
N ASP A 61 -26.91 -12.51 -33.09
CA ASP A 61 -26.32 -12.25 -31.77
C ASP A 61 -26.68 -13.34 -30.74
N ALA A 62 -27.92 -13.83 -30.74
CA ALA A 62 -28.38 -14.89 -29.84
C ALA A 62 -27.66 -16.23 -30.06
N THR A 63 -27.19 -16.48 -31.27
CA THR A 63 -26.41 -17.68 -31.63
C THR A 63 -24.94 -17.55 -31.25
N VAL A 64 -24.36 -16.36 -31.37
CA VAL A 64 -22.98 -16.04 -30.96
C VAL A 64 -22.82 -15.92 -29.43
N SER A 65 -23.79 -15.29 -28.76
CA SER A 65 -23.75 -14.97 -27.32
C SER A 65 -24.05 -16.16 -26.38
N GLY A 66 -24.10 -17.39 -26.89
CA GLY A 66 -24.06 -18.61 -26.06
C GLY A 66 -25.35 -19.00 -25.35
N ALA A 67 -26.52 -18.48 -25.71
CA ALA A 67 -27.80 -18.93 -25.12
C ALA A 67 -28.05 -20.46 -25.32
N ALA A 68 -27.44 -21.06 -26.35
CA ALA A 68 -27.45 -22.51 -26.60
C ALA A 68 -26.58 -23.35 -25.62
N HIS A 69 -25.70 -22.74 -24.80
CA HIS A 69 -24.81 -23.48 -23.89
C HIS A 69 -25.53 -24.33 -22.83
N GLN A 70 -26.78 -24.02 -22.50
CA GLN A 70 -27.49 -24.71 -21.43
C GLN A 70 -28.05 -26.09 -21.82
N ARG A 71 -27.98 -26.50 -23.10
CA ARG A 71 -28.50 -27.80 -23.57
C ARG A 71 -27.47 -28.76 -24.15
N GLY A 72 -26.17 -28.47 -24.07
CA GLY A 72 -25.15 -29.35 -24.67
C GLY A 72 -25.27 -29.50 -26.19
N GLU A 73 -26.01 -28.60 -26.84
CA GLU A 73 -26.13 -28.53 -28.29
C GLU A 73 -24.85 -27.92 -28.88
N PRO A 74 -24.34 -28.43 -30.02
CA PRO A 74 -23.15 -27.89 -30.66
C PRO A 74 -23.36 -26.40 -30.95
N ARG A 75 -22.28 -25.60 -30.80
CA ARG A 75 -22.29 -24.17 -31.15
C ARG A 75 -22.85 -24.03 -32.57
N LEU A 76 -24.09 -23.53 -32.69
CA LEU A 76 -24.62 -23.14 -33.99
C LEU A 76 -23.72 -22.00 -34.47
N HIS A 77 -23.00 -22.26 -35.55
CA HIS A 77 -22.14 -21.25 -36.13
C HIS A 77 -23.07 -20.15 -36.67
N PRO A 78 -22.67 -18.85 -36.68
CA PRO A 78 -23.46 -17.80 -37.32
C PRO A 78 -23.85 -18.11 -38.79
N GLU A 79 -23.21 -19.11 -39.39
CA GLU A 79 -23.50 -19.75 -40.68
C GLU A 79 -24.83 -20.50 -40.75
N ASP A 80 -25.29 -21.09 -39.64
CA ASP A 80 -26.44 -22.00 -39.56
C ASP A 80 -27.77 -21.27 -39.25
N VAL A 81 -27.73 -19.93 -39.19
CA VAL A 81 -28.84 -19.09 -38.73
C VAL A 81 -29.84 -18.79 -39.84
N SER A 82 -31.01 -19.43 -39.80
CA SER A 82 -32.17 -19.10 -40.63
C SER A 82 -33.04 -18.00 -39.99
N ILE A 83 -33.01 -16.81 -40.58
CA ILE A 83 -33.69 -15.58 -40.07
C ILE A 83 -35.23 -15.66 -40.16
N VAL A 84 -35.78 -16.69 -40.81
CA VAL A 84 -37.19 -16.74 -41.22
C VAL A 84 -38.12 -17.29 -40.14
N THR A 85 -37.64 -18.16 -39.24
CA THR A 85 -38.55 -18.98 -38.42
C THR A 85 -38.84 -18.43 -37.02
N GLN A 86 -38.11 -17.43 -36.52
CA GLN A 86 -38.23 -16.89 -35.13
C GLN A 86 -38.14 -17.93 -33.99
N THR A 87 -37.93 -19.21 -34.30
CA THR A 87 -37.93 -20.35 -33.36
C THR A 87 -36.53 -20.76 -32.89
N GLN A 88 -35.48 -20.10 -33.36
CA GLN A 88 -34.08 -20.49 -33.09
C GLN A 88 -33.58 -20.15 -31.70
N TYR A 89 -34.27 -19.25 -31.01
CA TYR A 89 -33.92 -18.83 -29.67
C TYR A 89 -35.20 -18.57 -28.88
N GLU A 90 -35.11 -18.75 -27.57
CA GLU A 90 -36.18 -18.38 -26.63
C GLU A 90 -35.86 -16.97 -26.08
N PRO A 91 -36.61 -15.91 -26.47
CA PRO A 91 -36.30 -14.53 -26.10
C PRO A 91 -36.14 -14.33 -24.59
N ALA A 92 -36.98 -14.97 -23.80
CA ALA A 92 -37.00 -14.88 -22.34
C ALA A 92 -35.73 -15.44 -21.66
N ARG A 93 -34.87 -16.19 -22.36
CA ARG A 93 -33.62 -16.77 -21.80
C ARG A 93 -32.36 -16.01 -22.20
N ILE A 94 -32.46 -15.11 -23.17
CA ILE A 94 -31.32 -14.33 -23.64
C ILE A 94 -30.95 -13.32 -22.56
N ARG A 95 -29.67 -13.35 -22.16
CA ARG A 95 -29.11 -12.45 -21.14
C ARG A 95 -28.32 -11.30 -21.75
N THR A 96 -27.75 -11.47 -22.93
CA THR A 96 -26.84 -10.50 -23.53
C THR A 96 -27.15 -10.33 -25.01
N LEU A 97 -27.24 -9.08 -25.47
CA LEU A 97 -27.31 -8.71 -26.87
C LEU A 97 -26.25 -7.63 -27.17
N HIS A 98 -25.01 -8.05 -27.47
CA HIS A 98 -23.85 -7.17 -27.63
C HIS A 98 -23.61 -6.75 -29.09
N HIS A 99 -24.14 -7.48 -30.05
CA HIS A 99 -23.83 -7.32 -31.47
C HIS A 99 -24.97 -6.68 -32.27
N LEU A 100 -25.85 -5.90 -31.63
CA LEU A 100 -26.88 -5.12 -32.32
C LEU A 100 -26.39 -3.74 -32.80
N ALA A 101 -25.11 -3.43 -32.62
CA ALA A 101 -24.52 -2.19 -33.12
C ALA A 101 -24.29 -2.20 -34.64
N ASN A 102 -24.28 -1.02 -35.27
CA ASN A 102 -23.94 -0.80 -36.69
C ASN A 102 -24.92 -1.39 -37.73
N HIS A 103 -26.18 -1.65 -37.38
CA HIS A 103 -27.16 -2.29 -38.28
C HIS A 103 -28.12 -1.32 -38.97
N SER A 104 -27.96 0.00 -38.77
CA SER A 104 -28.88 1.02 -39.27
C SER A 104 -30.33 0.82 -38.80
N LEU A 105 -30.52 0.28 -37.60
CA LEU A 105 -31.84 0.00 -37.04
C LEU A 105 -32.55 1.31 -36.68
N VAL A 106 -33.86 1.37 -36.92
CA VAL A 106 -34.71 2.50 -36.54
C VAL A 106 -35.63 2.11 -35.38
N THR A 107 -36.03 3.09 -34.58
CA THR A 107 -36.86 2.89 -33.38
C THR A 107 -38.10 2.02 -33.62
N ALA A 108 -38.85 2.26 -34.71
CA ALA A 108 -40.12 1.55 -34.99
C ALA A 108 -39.98 0.05 -35.31
N ALA A 109 -38.76 -0.45 -35.45
CA ALA A 109 -38.48 -1.84 -35.81
C ALA A 109 -37.97 -2.69 -34.65
N ILE A 110 -37.61 -2.05 -33.54
CA ILE A 110 -37.05 -2.70 -32.37
C ILE A 110 -38.17 -2.90 -31.35
N ASP A 111 -38.36 -4.14 -30.93
CA ASP A 111 -39.22 -4.49 -29.80
C ASP A 111 -38.46 -5.47 -28.91
N LEU A 112 -38.10 -5.01 -27.71
CA LEU A 112 -37.33 -5.76 -26.73
C LEU A 112 -38.21 -6.30 -25.60
N SER A 113 -39.52 -6.10 -25.65
CA SER A 113 -40.44 -6.48 -24.57
C SER A 113 -40.39 -7.97 -24.20
N LEU A 114 -40.00 -8.82 -25.16
CA LEU A 114 -39.93 -10.27 -25.01
C LEU A 114 -38.65 -10.77 -24.31
N PHE A 115 -37.61 -9.93 -24.16
CA PHE A 115 -36.28 -10.33 -23.66
C PHE A 115 -36.11 -10.08 -22.15
N THR A 116 -37.06 -10.53 -21.33
CA THR A 116 -37.18 -10.15 -19.91
C THR A 116 -35.97 -10.49 -19.01
N SER A 117 -35.13 -11.46 -19.40
CA SER A 117 -33.91 -11.85 -18.68
C SER A 117 -32.64 -11.10 -19.09
N LEU A 118 -32.76 -10.09 -19.96
CA LEU A 118 -31.62 -9.39 -20.53
C LEU A 118 -30.92 -8.51 -19.49
N THR A 119 -29.60 -8.64 -19.40
CA THR A 119 -28.71 -7.91 -18.48
C THR A 119 -27.79 -6.93 -19.21
N HIS A 120 -27.40 -7.20 -20.46
CA HIS A 120 -26.53 -6.31 -21.24
C HIS A 120 -27.07 -6.12 -22.66
N LEU A 121 -27.30 -4.87 -23.05
CA LEU A 121 -27.83 -4.47 -24.36
C LEU A 121 -26.92 -3.43 -25.02
N ASN A 122 -26.49 -3.70 -26.25
CA ASN A 122 -25.74 -2.75 -27.06
C ASN A 122 -26.45 -2.45 -28.39
N LEU A 123 -27.00 -1.25 -28.50
CA LEU A 123 -27.68 -0.70 -29.67
C LEU A 123 -26.90 0.48 -30.29
N ALA A 124 -25.61 0.60 -30.00
CA ALA A 124 -24.78 1.71 -30.48
C ALA A 124 -24.72 1.82 -32.01
N HIS A 125 -24.41 3.00 -32.54
CA HIS A 125 -24.22 3.22 -33.99
C HIS A 125 -25.43 2.78 -34.82
N ASN A 126 -26.63 3.21 -34.42
CA ASN A 126 -27.88 2.95 -35.14
C ASN A 126 -28.60 4.27 -35.48
N ALA A 127 -29.86 4.20 -35.92
CA ALA A 127 -30.68 5.35 -36.25
C ALA A 127 -31.89 5.47 -35.31
N ILE A 128 -31.69 5.17 -34.02
CA ILE A 128 -32.71 5.25 -32.98
C ILE A 128 -32.97 6.71 -32.64
N THR A 129 -34.24 7.12 -32.62
CA THR A 129 -34.67 8.50 -32.32
C THR A 129 -35.39 8.64 -30.99
N ASP A 130 -35.94 7.56 -30.47
CA ASP A 130 -36.67 7.50 -29.20
C ASP A 130 -36.47 6.12 -28.53
N LEU A 131 -36.38 6.11 -27.20
CA LEU A 131 -36.20 4.94 -26.34
C LEU A 131 -37.51 4.37 -25.80
N LEU A 132 -38.57 5.18 -25.69
CA LEU A 132 -39.87 4.76 -25.13
C LEU A 132 -40.48 3.54 -25.85
N PRO A 133 -40.56 3.50 -27.19
CA PRO A 133 -41.24 2.41 -27.90
C PRO A 133 -40.38 1.14 -28.07
N LEU A 134 -39.14 1.12 -27.55
CA LEU A 134 -38.25 -0.04 -27.69
C LEU A 134 -38.63 -1.22 -26.78
N GLY A 135 -39.59 -1.04 -25.86
CA GLY A 135 -39.99 -2.09 -24.91
C GLY A 135 -39.04 -2.26 -23.72
N LEU A 136 -38.14 -1.28 -23.47
CA LEU A 136 -37.14 -1.35 -22.39
C LEU A 136 -37.74 -1.55 -21.00
N ARG A 137 -38.97 -1.06 -20.74
CA ARG A 137 -39.65 -1.20 -19.44
C ARG A 137 -39.86 -2.65 -19.00
N ALA A 138 -39.87 -3.61 -19.93
CA ALA A 138 -39.99 -5.02 -19.60
C ALA A 138 -38.67 -5.64 -19.07
N LEU A 139 -37.54 -4.96 -19.23
CA LEU A 139 -36.19 -5.48 -18.96
C LEU A 139 -35.75 -5.25 -17.52
N GLN A 140 -36.44 -5.90 -16.57
CA GLN A 140 -36.23 -5.69 -15.13
C GLN A 140 -34.84 -6.11 -14.62
N SER A 141 -34.11 -6.92 -15.40
CA SER A 141 -32.75 -7.39 -15.07
C SER A 141 -31.63 -6.63 -15.79
N LEU A 142 -31.94 -5.57 -16.54
CA LEU A 142 -30.97 -4.85 -17.35
C LEU A 142 -29.97 -4.09 -16.46
N VAL A 143 -28.67 -4.36 -16.65
CA VAL A 143 -27.55 -3.77 -15.93
C VAL A 143 -26.83 -2.73 -16.79
N VAL A 144 -26.63 -3.04 -18.09
CA VAL A 144 -25.91 -2.18 -19.03
C VAL A 144 -26.77 -1.91 -20.27
N LEU A 145 -26.96 -0.63 -20.57
CA LEU A 145 -27.64 -0.14 -21.78
C LEU A 145 -26.71 0.78 -22.56
N ASP A 146 -26.24 0.34 -23.72
CA ASP A 146 -25.48 1.18 -24.63
C ASP A 146 -26.35 1.61 -25.82
N VAL A 147 -26.60 2.92 -25.94
CA VAL A 147 -27.33 3.55 -27.05
C VAL A 147 -26.53 4.73 -27.63
N HIS A 148 -25.20 4.74 -27.47
CA HIS A 148 -24.38 5.82 -28.00
C HIS A 148 -24.36 5.89 -29.53
N ASP A 149 -24.02 7.05 -30.08
CA ASP A 149 -24.00 7.31 -31.54
C ASP A 149 -25.32 6.89 -32.22
N ASN A 150 -26.39 7.54 -31.80
CA ASN A 150 -27.74 7.37 -32.34
C ASN A 150 -28.33 8.77 -32.61
N ARG A 151 -29.63 8.85 -32.89
CA ARG A 151 -30.33 10.12 -33.19
C ARG A 151 -31.38 10.45 -32.13
N VAL A 152 -31.14 10.05 -30.88
CA VAL A 152 -32.09 10.24 -29.79
C VAL A 152 -32.23 11.74 -29.51
N ASP A 153 -33.43 12.27 -29.75
CA ASP A 153 -33.77 13.70 -29.58
C ASP A 153 -35.06 13.89 -28.77
N CYS A 154 -35.47 12.86 -28.04
CA CYS A 154 -36.63 12.92 -27.14
C CYS A 154 -36.34 13.77 -25.89
N SER A 155 -37.37 14.05 -25.09
CA SER A 155 -37.21 14.85 -23.87
C SER A 155 -36.38 14.09 -22.83
N ILE A 156 -35.56 14.82 -22.07
CA ILE A 156 -34.79 14.25 -20.93
C ILE A 156 -35.71 13.59 -19.91
N THR A 157 -36.91 14.13 -19.70
CA THR A 157 -37.92 13.55 -18.80
C THR A 157 -38.42 12.18 -19.28
N GLU A 158 -38.50 11.97 -20.60
CA GLU A 158 -38.93 10.70 -21.18
C GLU A 158 -37.85 9.63 -21.01
N VAL A 159 -36.58 9.99 -21.24
CA VAL A 159 -35.44 9.10 -20.97
C VAL A 159 -35.34 8.79 -19.48
N ALA A 160 -35.51 9.80 -18.61
CA ALA A 160 -35.52 9.59 -17.16
C ALA A 160 -36.60 8.58 -16.73
N ALA A 161 -37.82 8.69 -17.28
CA ALA A 161 -38.90 7.75 -16.99
C ALA A 161 -38.57 6.30 -17.44
N VAL A 162 -37.88 6.13 -18.56
CA VAL A 162 -37.40 4.81 -18.99
C VAL A 162 -36.33 4.29 -18.04
N VAL A 163 -35.36 5.14 -17.67
CA VAL A 163 -34.28 4.76 -16.77
C VAL A 163 -34.79 4.42 -15.37
N ASP A 164 -35.75 5.17 -14.82
CA ASP A 164 -36.37 4.89 -13.52
C ASP A 164 -37.12 3.53 -13.54
N SER A 165 -37.75 3.16 -14.65
CA SER A 165 -38.42 1.85 -14.80
C SER A 165 -37.50 0.62 -14.77
N LEU A 166 -36.17 0.80 -14.74
CA LEU A 166 -35.15 -0.24 -14.76
C LEU A 166 -34.44 -0.36 -13.40
N PRO A 167 -34.86 -1.26 -12.49
CA PRO A 167 -34.35 -1.29 -11.10
C PRO A 167 -32.93 -1.87 -10.94
N ALA A 168 -32.36 -2.47 -11.98
CA ALA A 168 -31.04 -3.09 -11.97
C ALA A 168 -29.98 -2.30 -12.75
N LEU A 169 -30.35 -1.20 -13.42
CA LEU A 169 -29.45 -0.51 -14.35
C LEU A 169 -28.31 0.18 -13.61
N GLU A 170 -27.09 -0.17 -13.99
CA GLU A 170 -25.84 0.39 -13.45
C GLU A 170 -25.14 1.31 -14.44
N CYS A 171 -25.29 1.07 -15.74
CA CYS A 171 -24.60 1.84 -16.78
C CYS A 171 -25.54 2.18 -17.93
N ILE A 172 -25.55 3.45 -18.33
CA ILE A 172 -26.17 3.91 -19.57
C ILE A 172 -25.18 4.77 -20.36
N ALA A 173 -25.08 4.52 -21.66
CA ALA A 173 -24.31 5.35 -22.59
C ALA A 173 -25.26 6.03 -23.59
N LEU A 174 -25.27 7.36 -23.59
CA LEU A 174 -26.09 8.25 -24.41
C LEU A 174 -25.26 9.26 -25.21
N ARG A 175 -23.92 9.24 -25.09
CA ARG A 175 -23.02 10.12 -25.85
C ARG A 175 -23.28 10.05 -27.35
N ASP A 176 -22.91 11.11 -28.05
CA ASP A 176 -23.11 11.24 -29.50
C ASP A 176 -24.59 11.07 -29.89
N ASN A 177 -25.50 11.63 -29.08
CA ASN A 177 -26.91 11.77 -29.40
C ASN A 177 -27.34 13.23 -29.22
N PRO A 178 -28.28 13.74 -30.06
CA PRO A 178 -28.82 15.10 -29.93
C PRO A 178 -29.32 15.48 -28.54
N ILE A 179 -29.85 14.52 -27.77
CA ILE A 179 -30.29 14.73 -26.38
C ILE A 179 -29.16 15.20 -25.44
N MET A 180 -27.91 14.81 -25.70
CA MET A 180 -26.73 15.19 -24.91
C MET A 180 -25.95 16.38 -25.49
N ASP A 181 -26.17 16.74 -26.75
CA ASP A 181 -25.44 17.79 -27.48
C ASP A 181 -26.12 19.18 -27.47
N LYS A 182 -27.20 19.35 -26.70
CA LYS A 182 -27.80 20.67 -26.43
C LYS A 182 -26.75 21.57 -25.73
N PRO A 183 -26.72 22.90 -25.98
CA PRO A 183 -25.63 23.78 -25.52
C PRO A 183 -25.37 23.59 -24.02
N GLY A 184 -24.19 23.03 -23.71
CA GLY A 184 -23.80 22.58 -22.37
C GLY A 184 -23.82 21.05 -22.22
N GLN A 185 -22.81 20.33 -22.72
CA GLN A 185 -22.68 18.87 -22.50
C GLN A 185 -22.72 18.47 -21.00
N ALA A 186 -22.23 19.34 -20.11
CA ALA A 186 -22.33 19.15 -18.66
C ALA A 186 -23.77 19.28 -18.14
N GLU A 187 -24.63 20.02 -18.84
CA GLU A 187 -26.01 20.29 -18.46
C GLU A 187 -26.94 19.13 -18.83
N GLY A 188 -26.81 18.51 -20.02
CA GLY A 188 -27.67 17.40 -20.43
C GLY A 188 -27.61 16.19 -19.48
N ARG A 189 -26.41 15.79 -19.07
CA ARG A 189 -26.19 14.70 -18.11
C ARG A 189 -26.75 15.00 -16.72
N LEU A 190 -26.47 16.21 -16.20
CA LEU A 190 -26.97 16.63 -14.89
C LEU A 190 -28.48 16.85 -14.90
N GLN A 191 -29.05 17.34 -16.01
CA GLN A 191 -30.50 17.44 -16.22
C GLN A 191 -31.15 16.05 -16.20
N LEU A 192 -30.54 15.05 -16.83
CA LEU A 192 -31.02 13.66 -16.73
C LEU A 192 -30.98 13.18 -15.28
N LEU A 193 -29.85 13.37 -14.58
CA LEU A 193 -29.73 12.98 -13.17
C LEU A 193 -30.73 13.70 -12.25
N ARG A 194 -31.05 14.98 -12.52
CA ARG A 194 -32.09 15.76 -11.81
C ARG A 194 -33.50 15.23 -12.07
N ALA A 195 -33.76 14.76 -13.29
CA ALA A 195 -35.06 14.26 -13.73
C ALA A 195 -35.38 12.86 -13.22
N LEU A 196 -34.39 12.06 -12.81
CA LEU A 196 -34.60 10.74 -12.19
C LEU A 196 -35.24 10.91 -10.80
N VAL A 197 -36.50 10.52 -10.65
CA VAL A 197 -37.29 10.71 -9.42
C VAL A 197 -37.12 9.52 -8.48
N GLU A 198 -37.20 8.28 -9.00
CA GLU A 198 -37.11 7.07 -8.17
C GLU A 198 -35.69 6.82 -7.66
N ARG A 199 -34.69 7.32 -8.39
CA ARG A 199 -33.26 7.19 -8.05
C ARG A 199 -32.73 8.26 -7.09
N LYS A 200 -33.59 9.14 -6.57
CA LYS A 200 -33.28 10.11 -5.50
C LYS A 200 -33.27 9.47 -4.10
N SER A 201 -33.81 8.26 -3.94
CA SER A 201 -33.79 7.54 -2.67
C SER A 201 -32.45 6.83 -2.45
N THR A 202 -31.91 6.91 -1.23
CA THR A 202 -30.64 6.27 -0.80
C THR A 202 -30.62 4.75 -0.99
N SER A 203 -31.79 4.12 -1.18
CA SER A 203 -31.94 2.68 -1.43
C SER A 203 -31.78 2.26 -2.91
N ALA A 204 -31.84 3.21 -3.86
CA ALA A 204 -31.93 2.96 -5.31
C ALA A 204 -30.68 3.39 -6.11
N VAL A 205 -29.56 3.68 -5.43
CA VAL A 205 -28.33 4.22 -6.03
C VAL A 205 -27.49 3.15 -6.74
N LYS A 206 -28.08 2.43 -7.70
CA LYS A 206 -27.35 1.44 -8.52
C LYS A 206 -26.73 2.04 -9.79
N LEU A 207 -27.29 3.12 -10.32
CA LEU A 207 -26.80 3.72 -11.57
C LEU A 207 -25.45 4.39 -11.36
N ARG A 208 -24.35 3.76 -11.73
CA ARG A 208 -22.99 4.27 -11.52
C ARG A 208 -22.48 5.13 -12.67
N VAL A 209 -22.94 4.89 -13.89
CA VAL A 209 -22.40 5.52 -15.10
C VAL A 209 -23.52 6.07 -15.98
N ILE A 210 -23.39 7.34 -16.37
CA ILE A 210 -24.15 8.00 -17.44
C ILE A 210 -23.09 8.61 -18.36
N ASP A 211 -22.66 7.87 -19.39
CA ASP A 211 -21.47 8.12 -20.23
C ASP A 211 -20.13 8.14 -19.48
N THR A 212 -20.06 8.92 -18.40
CA THR A 212 -18.99 9.00 -17.42
C THR A 212 -19.50 8.60 -16.03
N GLU A 213 -18.58 8.34 -15.11
CA GLU A 213 -18.92 8.00 -13.73
C GLU A 213 -19.76 9.12 -13.08
N VAL A 214 -20.84 8.73 -12.40
CA VAL A 214 -21.69 9.66 -11.64
C VAL A 214 -21.09 9.80 -10.24
N SER A 215 -20.35 10.88 -10.03
CA SER A 215 -19.70 11.15 -8.75
C SER A 215 -20.74 11.41 -7.65
N VAL A 216 -20.30 11.32 -6.39
CA VAL A 216 -21.13 11.71 -5.24
C VAL A 216 -21.52 13.18 -5.34
N ARG A 217 -20.61 14.05 -5.79
CA ARG A 217 -20.87 15.49 -5.99
C ARG A 217 -22.00 15.74 -6.97
N ASP A 218 -22.01 15.02 -8.09
CA ASP A 218 -23.05 15.17 -9.12
C ASP A 218 -24.44 14.85 -8.56
N ARG A 219 -24.55 13.78 -7.77
CA ARG A 219 -25.81 13.38 -7.13
C ARG A 219 -26.27 14.43 -6.15
N LEU A 220 -25.39 14.88 -5.27
CA LEU A 220 -25.72 15.88 -4.27
C LEU A 220 -26.10 17.22 -4.90
N ALA A 221 -25.41 17.63 -5.96
CA ALA A 221 -25.74 18.84 -6.73
C ALA A 221 -27.10 18.75 -7.44
N CYS A 222 -27.52 17.55 -7.85
CA CYS A 222 -28.79 17.32 -8.53
C CYS A 222 -29.97 17.05 -7.58
N TRP A 223 -29.68 16.57 -6.36
CA TRP A 223 -30.69 16.19 -5.36
C TRP A 223 -30.89 17.24 -4.27
N ALA A 224 -30.02 18.25 -4.20
CA ALA A 224 -30.31 19.49 -3.49
C ALA A 224 -31.56 20.12 -4.15
N THR A 225 -32.72 20.01 -3.50
CA THR A 225 -33.93 20.68 -3.95
C THR A 225 -33.70 22.19 -4.06
N GLU A 226 -34.27 22.84 -5.08
CA GLU A 226 -34.25 24.30 -5.20
C GLU A 226 -34.76 24.91 -3.87
N GLY A 227 -33.86 25.56 -3.12
CA GLY A 227 -34.12 26.12 -1.80
C GLY A 227 -33.42 25.44 -0.61
N ALA A 228 -32.87 24.23 -0.78
CA ALA A 228 -32.10 23.53 0.25
C ALA A 228 -30.59 23.71 0.02
N ALA A 229 -30.10 24.95 0.13
CA ALA A 229 -28.69 25.32 -0.07
C ALA A 229 -27.70 24.67 0.93
N ALA A 230 -28.17 23.81 1.84
CA ALA A 230 -27.40 23.09 2.83
C ALA A 230 -28.01 21.70 3.07
N ALA A 231 -28.10 20.89 2.02
CA ALA A 231 -28.51 19.48 2.12
C ALA A 231 -27.79 18.80 3.30
N ASP A 232 -28.60 18.34 4.26
CA ASP A 232 -28.23 17.75 5.54
C ASP A 232 -26.99 16.84 5.41
N ASN A 233 -25.96 17.09 6.21
CA ASN A 233 -24.74 16.27 6.23
C ASN A 233 -25.08 14.78 6.41
N ALA A 234 -26.21 14.47 7.08
CA ALA A 234 -26.74 13.12 7.20
C ALA A 234 -27.11 12.49 5.83
N LEU A 235 -27.70 13.26 4.91
CA LEU A 235 -28.02 12.77 3.57
C LEU A 235 -26.74 12.52 2.74
N ARG A 236 -25.74 13.41 2.87
CA ARG A 236 -24.43 13.23 2.22
C ARG A 236 -23.77 11.95 2.71
N LEU A 237 -23.73 11.76 4.03
CA LEU A 237 -23.18 10.57 4.66
C LEU A 237 -23.91 9.31 4.20
N ALA A 238 -25.25 9.29 4.29
CA ALA A 238 -26.05 8.14 3.87
C ALA A 238 -25.85 7.77 2.40
N THR A 239 -25.68 8.78 1.52
CA THR A 239 -25.43 8.57 0.09
C THR A 239 -24.06 7.93 -0.16
N VAL A 240 -23.02 8.42 0.51
CA VAL A 240 -21.65 7.88 0.37
C VAL A 240 -21.55 6.50 0.98
N GLU A 241 -22.16 6.29 2.15
CA GLU A 241 -22.23 4.99 2.80
C GLU A 241 -22.88 3.95 1.88
N ALA A 242 -24.02 4.28 1.27
CA ALA A 242 -24.71 3.37 0.36
C ALA A 242 -23.90 3.04 -0.91
N LEU A 243 -23.06 3.97 -1.38
CA LEU A 243 -22.28 3.84 -2.61
C LEU A 243 -20.96 3.11 -2.41
N ARG A 244 -20.27 3.37 -1.29
CA ARG A 244 -18.87 2.97 -1.10
C ARG A 244 -18.67 1.91 -0.02
N LEU A 245 -19.61 1.74 0.90
CA LEU A 245 -19.49 0.68 1.90
C LEU A 245 -19.95 -0.67 1.32
N PRO A 246 -19.20 -1.76 1.58
CA PRO A 246 -19.64 -3.10 1.20
C PRO A 246 -20.90 -3.48 1.99
N LYS A 247 -21.96 -3.94 1.31
CA LYS A 247 -23.22 -4.37 1.96
C LYS A 247 -23.06 -5.60 2.88
N THR A 248 -21.99 -6.36 2.71
CA THR A 248 -21.75 -7.64 3.39
C THR A 248 -20.78 -7.54 4.58
N VAL A 249 -20.13 -6.40 4.78
CA VAL A 249 -19.06 -6.23 5.78
C VAL A 249 -19.55 -5.29 6.88
N SER A 250 -19.29 -5.66 8.13
CA SER A 250 -19.62 -4.80 9.28
C SER A 250 -18.67 -3.60 9.34
N LYS A 251 -19.22 -2.42 9.62
CA LYS A 251 -18.45 -1.15 9.69
C LYS A 251 -17.24 -1.24 10.63
N GLY A 252 -17.36 -1.94 11.75
CA GLY A 252 -16.29 -2.10 12.74
C GLY A 252 -15.09 -2.94 12.29
N SER A 253 -15.22 -3.72 11.20
CA SER A 253 -14.13 -4.53 10.64
C SER A 253 -13.38 -3.85 9.48
N LEU A 254 -13.85 -2.68 9.04
CA LEU A 254 -13.28 -1.97 7.91
C LEU A 254 -11.93 -1.35 8.28
N ARG A 255 -10.93 -1.64 7.45
CA ARG A 255 -9.58 -1.06 7.56
C ARG A 255 -9.38 0.18 6.69
N VAL A 256 -10.12 0.29 5.59
CA VAL A 256 -10.02 1.38 4.62
C VAL A 256 -11.39 2.02 4.46
N LEU A 257 -11.45 3.33 4.64
CA LEU A 257 -12.66 4.13 4.45
C LEU A 257 -12.35 5.28 3.50
N ASP A 258 -13.01 5.27 2.35
CA ASP A 258 -12.88 6.31 1.33
C ASP A 258 -14.18 7.07 1.18
N PHE A 259 -14.26 8.25 1.81
CA PHE A 259 -15.35 9.21 1.68
C PHE A 259 -14.88 10.50 0.98
N ALA A 260 -13.92 10.40 0.05
CA ALA A 260 -13.49 11.52 -0.78
C ALA A 260 -14.64 12.13 -1.62
N GLU A 261 -14.58 13.45 -1.85
CA GLU A 261 -15.47 14.22 -2.72
C GLU A 261 -16.96 14.12 -2.35
N ALA A 262 -17.26 13.96 -1.08
CA ALA A 262 -18.64 13.87 -0.59
C ALA A 262 -19.21 15.22 -0.12
N GLY A 263 -18.36 16.25 0.00
CA GLY A 263 -18.75 17.54 0.58
C GLY A 263 -19.20 17.41 2.04
N LEU A 264 -18.69 16.44 2.80
CA LEU A 264 -19.03 16.28 4.22
C LEU A 264 -18.52 17.47 5.03
N THR A 265 -19.30 17.88 6.02
CA THR A 265 -18.92 18.92 6.99
C THR A 265 -18.57 18.34 8.36
N SER A 266 -19.12 17.17 8.72
CA SER A 266 -18.73 16.43 9.92
C SER A 266 -18.86 14.92 9.70
N LEU A 267 -18.08 14.13 10.44
CA LEU A 267 -18.07 12.67 10.36
C LEU A 267 -17.88 12.07 11.75
N ASP A 268 -18.71 11.10 12.10
CA ASP A 268 -18.56 10.31 13.32
C ASP A 268 -17.95 8.95 12.98
N LEU A 269 -16.81 8.64 13.59
CA LEU A 269 -16.04 7.43 13.32
C LEU A 269 -16.21 6.34 14.39
N ASN A 270 -17.13 6.52 15.34
CA ASN A 270 -17.33 5.59 16.46
C ASN A 270 -17.63 4.15 15.99
N GLU A 271 -18.28 3.96 14.85
CA GLU A 271 -18.60 2.64 14.29
C GLU A 271 -17.41 1.96 13.58
N PHE A 272 -16.31 2.68 13.32
CA PHE A 272 -15.18 2.23 12.51
C PHE A 272 -13.93 1.95 13.36
N CYS A 273 -14.04 1.06 14.35
CA CYS A 273 -13.02 0.85 15.38
C CYS A 273 -11.67 0.30 14.88
N ALA A 274 -11.64 -0.40 13.73
CA ALA A 274 -10.45 -1.06 13.19
C ALA A 274 -9.78 -0.30 12.03
N LEU A 275 -10.14 0.97 11.83
CA LEU A 275 -9.70 1.73 10.66
C LEU A 275 -8.18 2.01 10.69
N GLU A 276 -7.52 1.76 9.57
CA GLU A 276 -6.10 2.06 9.35
C GLU A 276 -5.91 3.19 8.32
N VAL A 277 -6.79 3.30 7.33
CA VAL A 277 -6.71 4.28 6.24
C VAL A 277 -8.03 5.05 6.11
N LEU A 278 -7.95 6.38 6.22
CA LEU A 278 -9.08 7.29 6.10
C LEU A 278 -8.82 8.32 4.99
N LEU A 279 -9.59 8.24 3.91
CA LEU A 279 -9.51 9.15 2.78
C LEU A 279 -10.73 10.08 2.77
N LEU A 280 -10.47 11.37 2.98
CA LEU A 280 -11.46 12.44 3.11
C LEU A 280 -11.16 13.63 2.18
N ARG A 281 -10.42 13.38 1.09
CA ARG A 281 -10.07 14.41 0.11
C ARG A 281 -11.32 15.10 -0.47
N GLY A 282 -11.29 16.41 -0.71
CA GLY A 282 -12.37 17.09 -1.45
C GLY A 282 -13.69 17.27 -0.68
N ASN A 283 -13.63 17.28 0.66
CA ASN A 283 -14.78 17.53 1.53
C ASN A 283 -14.83 19.01 1.99
N SER A 284 -15.61 19.32 3.02
CA SER A 284 -15.82 20.70 3.50
C SER A 284 -15.53 20.84 5.01
N PHE A 285 -14.62 20.00 5.53
CA PHE A 285 -14.17 20.07 6.93
C PHE A 285 -13.42 21.38 7.20
N GLN A 286 -13.71 22.05 8.32
CA GLN A 286 -13.09 23.32 8.73
C GLN A 286 -12.13 23.13 9.91
N ALA A 287 -12.42 22.21 10.83
CA ALA A 287 -11.59 21.87 11.97
C ALA A 287 -11.66 20.36 12.26
N LEU A 288 -10.52 19.67 12.24
CA LEU A 288 -10.48 18.22 12.43
C LEU A 288 -10.97 17.81 13.82
N THR A 289 -10.64 18.56 14.87
CA THR A 289 -11.04 18.20 16.24
C THR A 289 -12.55 18.29 16.48
N ALA A 290 -13.22 19.24 15.84
CA ALA A 290 -14.66 19.44 15.95
C ALA A 290 -15.43 18.54 14.98
N ASP A 291 -14.93 18.41 13.75
CA ASP A 291 -15.67 17.78 12.66
C ASP A 291 -15.50 16.26 12.61
N LEU A 292 -14.34 15.73 13.03
CA LEU A 292 -14.07 14.29 13.10
C LEU A 292 -14.22 13.76 14.53
N ARG A 293 -15.40 13.22 14.84
CA ARG A 293 -15.69 12.67 16.17
C ARG A 293 -15.21 11.22 16.29
N SER A 294 -14.69 10.89 17.47
CA SER A 294 -14.30 9.53 17.87
C SER A 294 -13.42 8.77 16.87
N PRO A 295 -12.32 9.35 16.37
CA PRO A 295 -11.44 8.64 15.44
C PRO A 295 -10.74 7.45 16.14
N PRO A 296 -10.54 6.33 15.44
CA PRO A 296 -9.87 5.16 15.99
C PRO A 296 -8.37 5.43 16.16
N ARG A 297 -7.80 4.94 17.27
CA ARG A 297 -6.37 5.09 17.56
C ARG A 297 -5.47 4.25 16.65
N THR A 298 -6.04 3.33 15.86
CA THR A 298 -5.36 2.47 14.90
C THR A 298 -5.01 3.16 13.58
N LEU A 299 -5.45 4.41 13.38
CA LEU A 299 -5.29 5.11 12.12
C LEU A 299 -3.81 5.36 11.78
N ARG A 300 -3.41 4.98 10.56
CA ARG A 300 -2.05 5.12 10.02
C ARG A 300 -1.97 6.09 8.85
N VAL A 301 -3.02 6.17 8.05
CA VAL A 301 -3.09 7.06 6.88
C VAL A 301 -4.31 7.95 6.98
N LEU A 302 -4.11 9.26 6.87
CA LEU A 302 -5.16 10.27 6.86
C LEU A 302 -4.97 11.20 5.66
N ASP A 303 -5.88 11.17 4.71
CA ASP A 303 -5.91 12.13 3.60
C ASP A 303 -7.05 13.14 3.80
N VAL A 304 -6.71 14.39 4.13
CA VAL A 304 -7.68 15.50 4.24
C VAL A 304 -7.38 16.61 3.24
N ARG A 305 -6.78 16.27 2.09
CA ARG A 305 -6.50 17.24 1.01
C ARG A 305 -7.78 17.89 0.48
N GLU A 306 -7.67 19.09 -0.07
CA GLU A 306 -8.80 19.81 -0.71
C GLU A 306 -10.03 19.95 0.21
N ASN A 307 -9.81 20.29 1.47
CA ASN A 307 -10.84 20.63 2.43
C ASN A 307 -10.85 22.14 2.73
N SER A 308 -11.64 22.56 3.72
CA SER A 308 -11.75 23.95 4.16
C SER A 308 -11.02 24.21 5.47
N LEU A 309 -9.98 23.44 5.79
CA LEU A 309 -9.29 23.53 7.07
C LEU A 309 -8.52 24.85 7.23
N VAL A 310 -8.72 25.52 8.37
CA VAL A 310 -8.19 26.88 8.63
C VAL A 310 -6.99 26.88 9.57
N SER A 311 -6.96 25.98 10.56
CA SER A 311 -5.93 25.99 11.61
C SER A 311 -5.00 24.78 11.60
N VAL A 312 -3.69 25.03 11.44
CA VAL A 312 -2.65 24.00 11.53
C VAL A 312 -2.48 23.49 12.96
N THR A 313 -2.70 24.34 13.97
CA THR A 313 -2.61 23.95 15.39
C THR A 313 -3.74 23.00 15.77
N ASP A 314 -4.93 23.19 15.22
CA ASP A 314 -6.05 22.24 15.36
C ASP A 314 -5.65 20.86 14.81
N THR A 315 -5.09 20.84 13.61
CA THR A 315 -4.60 19.61 12.95
C THR A 315 -3.52 18.91 13.80
N ALA A 316 -2.55 19.67 14.32
CA ALA A 316 -1.51 19.12 15.20
C ALA A 316 -2.10 18.55 16.50
N SER A 317 -3.08 19.23 17.10
CA SER A 317 -3.75 18.79 18.32
C SER A 317 -4.58 17.52 18.11
N PHE A 318 -5.23 17.38 16.94
CA PHE A 318 -5.96 16.18 16.55
C PHE A 318 -5.03 14.97 16.43
N LEU A 319 -3.90 15.13 15.73
CA LEU A 319 -2.89 14.07 15.58
C LEU A 319 -2.31 13.68 16.94
N SER A 320 -1.99 14.65 17.78
CA SER A 320 -1.37 14.42 19.09
C SER A 320 -2.31 13.72 20.07
N ASN A 321 -3.57 14.16 20.16
CA ASN A 321 -4.48 13.71 21.21
C ASN A 321 -5.36 12.54 20.80
N LYS A 322 -5.70 12.43 19.51
CA LYS A 322 -6.72 11.50 19.01
C LYS A 322 -6.14 10.38 18.15
N THR A 323 -5.14 10.66 17.32
CA THR A 323 -4.62 9.71 16.31
C THR A 323 -3.07 9.61 16.32
N PRO A 324 -2.46 9.13 17.41
CA PRO A 324 -1.01 9.15 17.60
C PRO A 324 -0.21 8.18 16.70
N LEU A 325 -0.88 7.30 15.96
CA LEU A 325 -0.26 6.29 15.11
C LEU A 325 -0.18 6.68 13.62
N VAL A 326 -0.59 7.90 13.26
CA VAL A 326 -0.59 8.35 11.85
C VAL A 326 0.84 8.46 11.32
N GLU A 327 1.09 7.76 10.21
CA GLU A 327 2.37 7.71 9.49
C GLU A 327 2.35 8.54 8.20
N SER A 328 1.20 8.66 7.54
CA SER A 328 1.06 9.44 6.31
C SER A 328 -0.12 10.39 6.39
N LEU A 329 0.13 11.66 6.09
CA LEU A 329 -0.86 12.74 6.18
C LEU A 329 -0.95 13.52 4.86
N GLY A 330 -2.14 13.75 4.33
CA GLY A 330 -2.39 14.67 3.22
C GLY A 330 -3.07 15.96 3.69
N LEU A 331 -2.47 17.13 3.42
CA LEU A 331 -2.97 18.46 3.82
C LEU A 331 -3.10 19.46 2.65
N ALA A 332 -2.55 19.15 1.48
CA ALA A 332 -2.56 20.03 0.32
C ALA A 332 -3.97 20.53 -0.05
N GLY A 333 -4.06 21.75 -0.61
CA GLY A 333 -5.33 22.30 -1.09
C GLY A 333 -6.27 22.83 -0.01
N ASN A 334 -5.81 22.99 1.23
CA ASN A 334 -6.58 23.61 2.32
C ASN A 334 -6.29 25.12 2.48
N PRO A 335 -7.25 25.91 3.01
CA PRO A 335 -7.10 27.35 3.28
C PRO A 335 -5.92 27.77 4.16
N PHE A 336 -5.27 26.85 4.89
CA PHE A 336 -3.99 27.09 5.59
C PHE A 336 -2.98 27.89 4.73
N ALA A 337 -3.07 27.74 3.41
CA ALA A 337 -2.17 28.28 2.40
C ALA A 337 -2.41 29.74 1.96
N LYS A 338 -3.53 30.38 2.32
CA LYS A 338 -3.85 31.72 1.78
C LYS A 338 -3.01 32.86 2.39
N GLU A 339 -2.27 32.62 3.47
CA GLU A 339 -1.58 33.68 4.22
C GLU A 339 -0.06 33.79 3.97
N THR A 340 0.58 32.91 3.18
CA THR A 340 2.05 32.98 2.98
C THR A 340 2.55 32.71 1.55
N ILE A 341 3.63 33.40 1.17
CA ILE A 341 4.26 33.46 -0.17
C ILE A 341 4.80 32.10 -0.68
N ARG A 342 4.95 31.10 0.22
CA ARG A 342 5.27 29.69 -0.11
C ARG A 342 4.48 28.76 0.82
N PRO A 343 3.19 28.57 0.56
CA PRO A 343 2.28 28.10 1.59
C PRO A 343 2.53 26.65 2.02
N HIS A 344 2.89 25.78 1.08
CA HIS A 344 3.05 24.35 1.37
C HIS A 344 4.20 24.05 2.33
N ARG A 345 5.36 24.70 2.11
CA ARG A 345 6.56 24.51 2.94
C ARG A 345 6.40 25.17 4.32
N SER A 346 5.77 26.35 4.37
CA SER A 346 5.49 27.07 5.62
C SER A 346 4.52 26.30 6.51
N VAL A 347 3.41 25.80 5.95
CA VAL A 347 2.40 25.01 6.68
C VAL A 347 2.99 23.71 7.19
N ARG A 348 3.75 22.99 6.35
CA ARG A 348 4.47 21.76 6.76
C ARG A 348 5.41 22.03 7.93
N THR A 349 6.24 23.07 7.87
CA THR A 349 7.14 23.40 8.99
C THR A 349 6.39 23.82 10.25
N ALA A 350 5.28 24.56 10.12
CA ALA A 350 4.45 24.97 11.26
C ALA A 350 3.73 23.79 11.92
N LEU A 351 3.26 22.82 11.14
CA LEU A 351 2.69 21.56 11.63
C LEU A 351 3.74 20.79 12.42
N LEU A 352 4.91 20.54 11.82
CA LEU A 352 6.00 19.80 12.46
C LEU A 352 6.48 20.48 13.75
N ALA A 353 6.52 21.81 13.78
CA ALA A 353 6.86 22.58 14.99
C ALA A 353 5.79 22.49 16.09
N SER A 354 4.53 22.25 15.73
CA SER A 354 3.41 22.14 16.67
C SER A 354 3.19 20.71 17.20
N LEU A 355 3.85 19.71 16.59
CA LEU A 355 3.76 18.31 17.02
C LEU A 355 4.70 18.05 18.21
N PRO A 356 4.23 17.36 19.27
CA PRO A 356 5.06 17.00 20.40
C PRO A 356 6.12 15.95 20.02
N ARG A 357 7.29 16.03 20.65
CA ARG A 357 8.46 15.18 20.37
C ARG A 357 8.18 13.68 20.52
N GLU A 358 7.31 13.33 21.47
CA GLU A 358 6.97 11.95 21.82
C GLU A 358 6.15 11.22 20.73
N HIS A 359 5.69 11.91 19.68
CA HIS A 359 4.70 11.39 18.74
C HIS A 359 5.12 11.44 17.25
N LEU A 360 6.42 11.42 16.95
CA LEU A 360 6.90 11.47 15.57
C LEU A 360 6.95 10.13 14.85
N ARG A 361 5.77 9.58 14.61
CA ARG A 361 5.57 8.46 13.68
C ARG A 361 5.26 8.92 12.26
N LEU A 362 5.08 10.21 12.03
CA LEU A 362 4.78 10.81 10.74
C LEU A 362 5.97 10.68 9.79
N ARG A 363 5.83 9.84 8.76
CA ARG A 363 6.85 9.53 7.76
C ARG A 363 6.70 10.37 6.50
N SER A 364 5.48 10.73 6.14
CA SER A 364 5.19 11.52 4.93
C SER A 364 4.08 12.53 5.18
N VAL A 365 4.28 13.74 4.64
CA VAL A 365 3.24 14.76 4.51
C VAL A 365 3.12 15.12 3.04
N ASP A 366 1.92 14.96 2.49
CA ASP A 366 1.61 15.19 1.09
C ASP A 366 2.53 14.45 0.11
N GLU A 367 2.75 13.16 0.36
CA GLU A 367 3.66 12.28 -0.41
C GLU A 367 5.15 12.66 -0.35
N GLU A 368 5.52 13.74 0.36
CA GLU A 368 6.91 14.09 0.61
C GLU A 368 7.40 13.49 1.94
N PRO A 369 8.54 12.76 1.94
CA PRO A 369 9.09 12.15 3.15
C PRO A 369 9.51 13.21 4.16
N VAL A 370 9.21 12.98 5.45
CA VAL A 370 9.66 13.83 6.56
C VAL A 370 11.09 13.48 6.89
N THR A 371 12.00 14.41 6.60
CA THR A 371 13.43 14.21 6.86
C THR A 371 13.79 14.62 8.28
N ALA A 372 14.81 13.96 8.85
CA ALA A 372 15.31 14.31 10.19
C ALA A 372 15.76 15.78 10.28
N ASP A 373 16.38 16.31 9.22
CA ASP A 373 16.85 17.71 9.21
C ASP A 373 15.69 18.72 9.21
N GLU A 374 14.55 18.41 8.58
CA GLU A 374 13.35 19.24 8.66
C GLU A 374 12.78 19.29 10.07
N LEU A 375 12.70 18.15 10.74
CA LEU A 375 12.24 18.03 12.13
C LEU A 375 13.14 18.81 13.09
N LEU A 376 14.46 18.68 12.89
CA LEU A 376 15.45 19.42 13.68
C LEU A 376 15.30 20.92 13.49
N SER A 377 15.10 21.39 12.25
CA SER A 377 14.89 22.81 11.99
C SER A 377 13.60 23.37 12.61
N ALA A 378 12.56 22.53 12.72
CA ALA A 378 11.28 22.90 13.32
C ALA A 378 11.39 23.01 14.85
N TRP A 379 12.15 22.12 15.49
CA TRP A 379 12.26 22.03 16.95
C TRP A 379 13.43 22.81 17.55
N SER A 380 14.44 23.18 16.76
CA SER A 380 15.58 23.97 17.23
C SER A 380 15.24 25.43 17.57
N ARG A 381 13.99 25.87 17.35
CA ARG A 381 13.53 27.22 17.71
C ARG A 381 13.32 27.35 19.23
N GLY A 382 14.41 27.56 19.96
CA GLY A 382 14.34 28.03 21.36
C GLY A 382 15.22 27.29 22.37
N GLU A 383 15.95 26.23 21.96
CA GLU A 383 16.75 25.43 22.89
C GLU A 383 18.27 25.63 22.73
N GLY A 384 19.01 25.40 23.82
CA GLY A 384 20.47 25.49 23.83
C GLY A 384 21.14 24.49 22.87
N LYS A 385 22.41 24.77 22.51
CA LYS A 385 23.19 23.97 21.55
C LYS A 385 23.28 22.48 21.92
N ASP A 386 23.27 22.13 23.20
CA ASP A 386 23.38 20.74 23.66
C ASP A 386 22.05 19.98 23.63
N ALA A 387 20.94 20.65 23.92
CA ALA A 387 19.61 20.08 23.73
C ALA A 387 19.36 19.73 22.25
N THR A 388 19.84 20.56 21.33
CA THR A 388 19.73 20.32 19.89
C THR A 388 20.45 19.03 19.46
N LYS A 389 21.58 18.68 20.09
CA LYS A 389 22.33 17.44 19.80
C LYS A 389 21.58 16.19 20.26
N LEU A 390 20.97 16.23 21.45
CA LEU A 390 20.18 15.11 21.97
C LEU A 390 18.88 14.93 21.17
N VAL A 391 18.24 16.03 20.78
CA VAL A 391 17.06 16.03 19.91
C VAL A 391 17.37 15.37 18.56
N ARG A 392 18.57 15.58 18.00
CA ARG A 392 19.02 14.87 16.77
C ARG A 392 18.99 13.36 16.95
N PHE A 393 19.48 12.86 18.09
CA PHE A 393 19.42 11.44 18.40
C PHE A 393 17.98 10.94 18.53
N GLU A 394 17.13 11.63 19.28
CA GLU A 394 15.73 11.24 19.50
C GLU A 394 14.93 11.17 18.18
N VAL A 395 15.08 12.17 17.32
CA VAL A 395 14.45 12.22 15.98
C VAL A 395 14.87 11.03 15.13
N VAL A 396 16.18 10.79 15.03
CA VAL A 396 16.72 9.71 14.20
C VAL A 396 16.28 8.36 14.75
N LEU A 397 16.34 8.17 16.07
CA LEU A 397 15.90 6.93 16.71
C LEU A 397 14.42 6.66 16.47
N ALA A 398 13.54 7.66 16.63
CA ALA A 398 12.12 7.53 16.37
C ALA A 398 11.84 7.16 14.91
N ALA A 399 12.54 7.81 13.96
CA ALA A 399 12.42 7.52 12.53
C ALA A 399 12.83 6.06 12.20
N ARG A 400 13.89 5.56 12.84
CA ARG A 400 14.40 4.18 12.63
C ARG A 400 13.59 3.12 13.38
N ALA A 401 13.01 3.45 14.53
CA ALA A 401 12.17 2.53 15.32
C ALA A 401 10.90 2.11 14.58
N GLY A 402 10.43 2.95 13.64
CA GLY A 402 9.40 2.60 12.69
C GLY A 402 8.04 2.21 13.29
N GLY A 403 7.72 2.76 14.46
CA GLY A 403 6.49 2.46 15.20
C GLY A 403 6.61 1.35 16.24
N THR A 404 7.75 0.69 16.35
CA THR A 404 8.05 -0.23 17.46
C THR A 404 8.31 0.58 18.73
N ARG A 405 7.87 0.07 19.88
CA ARG A 405 8.23 0.68 21.18
C ARG A 405 9.75 0.62 21.34
N ILE A 406 10.39 1.74 21.66
CA ILE A 406 11.86 1.86 21.70
C ILE A 406 12.51 0.75 22.55
N GLY A 407 11.95 0.44 23.72
CA GLY A 407 12.45 -0.63 24.60
C GLY A 407 12.32 -2.06 24.05
N ASN A 408 11.55 -2.29 22.99
CA ASN A 408 11.39 -3.59 22.35
C ASN A 408 12.25 -3.75 21.08
N LEU A 409 13.05 -2.74 20.73
CA LEU A 409 13.92 -2.82 19.56
C LEU A 409 15.01 -3.87 19.78
N THR A 410 15.18 -4.76 18.81
CA THR A 410 16.22 -5.81 18.83
C THR A 410 17.42 -5.45 17.96
N GLU A 411 17.21 -4.68 16.89
CA GLU A 411 18.24 -4.27 15.94
C GLU A 411 18.02 -2.81 15.56
N VAL A 412 19.08 -2.01 15.67
CA VAL A 412 19.01 -0.57 15.44
C VAL A 412 20.25 -0.13 14.67
N ASP A 413 20.04 0.50 13.51
CA ASP A 413 21.10 1.13 12.72
C ASP A 413 20.92 2.65 12.70
N LEU A 414 21.86 3.34 13.34
CA LEU A 414 21.98 4.79 13.45
C LEU A 414 23.26 5.28 12.78
N SER A 415 23.79 4.53 11.82
CA SER A 415 25.00 4.92 11.11
C SER A 415 24.81 6.15 10.22
N GLY A 416 25.86 6.97 10.08
CA GLY A 416 25.86 8.11 9.14
C GLY A 416 24.89 9.24 9.52
N CYS A 417 24.56 9.40 10.80
CA CYS A 417 23.52 10.33 11.26
C CYS A 417 24.08 11.63 11.87
N ASN A 418 25.40 11.85 11.82
CA ASN A 418 26.12 12.98 12.43
C ASN A 418 25.78 13.14 13.93
N LEU A 419 25.71 12.03 14.65
CA LEU A 419 25.40 12.02 16.09
C LEU A 419 26.66 12.35 16.90
N THR A 420 26.56 13.34 17.79
CA THR A 420 27.62 13.68 18.77
C THR A 420 27.29 13.22 20.18
N VAL A 421 26.00 13.10 20.51
CA VAL A 421 25.45 12.71 21.83
C VAL A 421 24.36 11.69 21.57
N VAL A 422 24.32 10.62 22.37
CA VAL A 422 23.31 9.56 22.29
C VAL A 422 22.88 9.14 23.70
N ALA A 423 21.61 8.77 23.86
CA ALA A 423 21.04 8.30 25.12
C ALA A 423 20.42 6.91 24.93
N LEU A 424 21.20 5.87 25.23
CA LEU A 424 20.90 4.47 24.90
C LEU A 424 20.19 3.73 26.04
N SER A 425 19.96 4.37 27.19
CA SER A 425 19.44 3.73 28.41
C SER A 425 18.11 2.98 28.23
N GLU A 426 17.27 3.43 27.29
CA GLU A 426 15.96 2.84 26.99
C GLU A 426 16.05 1.59 26.09
N LEU A 427 17.19 1.34 25.43
CA LEU A 427 17.37 0.27 24.44
C LEU A 427 17.78 -1.06 25.09
N VAL A 428 17.00 -1.51 26.07
CA VAL A 428 17.34 -2.66 26.93
C VAL A 428 17.30 -4.02 26.23
N MET A 429 16.49 -4.18 25.16
CA MET A 429 16.33 -5.43 24.40
C MET A 429 17.23 -5.51 23.15
N VAL A 430 18.04 -4.48 22.90
CA VAL A 430 18.82 -4.38 21.65
C VAL A 430 19.94 -5.42 21.63
N ARG A 431 20.06 -6.15 20.53
CA ARG A 431 21.06 -7.19 20.28
C ARG A 431 22.10 -6.78 19.26
N ARG A 432 21.72 -5.97 18.28
CA ARG A 432 22.63 -5.39 17.29
C ARG A 432 22.44 -3.87 17.24
N LEU A 433 23.51 -3.14 17.45
CA LEU A 433 23.50 -1.67 17.41
C LEU A 433 24.62 -1.18 16.51
N SER A 434 24.27 -0.38 15.51
CA SER A 434 25.21 0.34 14.66
C SER A 434 25.13 1.83 14.94
N LEU A 435 26.26 2.40 15.32
CA LEU A 435 26.54 3.82 15.53
C LEU A 435 27.69 4.29 14.62
N ALA A 436 27.99 3.54 13.56
CA ALA A 436 29.11 3.80 12.67
C ALA A 436 29.00 5.15 11.95
N ARG A 437 30.12 5.76 11.56
CA ARG A 437 30.14 7.00 10.77
C ARG A 437 29.36 8.14 11.43
N ASN A 438 29.59 8.35 12.73
CA ASN A 438 29.05 9.46 13.51
C ASN A 438 30.20 10.33 14.06
N GLU A 439 29.91 11.26 14.96
CA GLU A 439 30.91 12.17 15.56
C GLU A 439 31.08 11.93 17.07
N LEU A 440 30.88 10.69 17.54
CA LEU A 440 30.97 10.35 18.96
C LEU A 440 32.42 10.44 19.45
N ARG A 441 32.64 11.17 20.55
CA ARG A 441 33.96 11.31 21.21
C ARG A 441 34.21 10.35 22.35
N THR A 442 33.13 9.91 22.99
CA THR A 442 33.16 8.98 24.12
C THR A 442 31.90 8.13 24.10
N LEU A 443 32.00 6.92 24.64
CA LEU A 443 30.85 6.08 24.99
C LEU A 443 30.49 6.21 26.47
N ALA A 444 31.33 6.88 27.28
CA ALA A 444 30.98 7.26 28.64
C ALA A 444 29.74 8.17 28.60
N ASP A 445 28.85 8.01 29.59
CA ASP A 445 27.61 8.78 29.74
C ASP A 445 26.54 8.59 28.66
N THR A 446 26.75 7.66 27.71
CA THR A 446 25.73 7.31 26.69
C THR A 446 24.63 6.40 27.24
N GLY A 447 24.83 5.79 28.41
CA GLY A 447 23.94 4.76 28.95
C GLY A 447 24.06 3.40 28.26
N ILE A 448 25.08 3.18 27.42
CA ILE A 448 25.26 1.90 26.70
C ILE A 448 25.31 0.67 27.63
N GLY A 449 25.75 0.84 28.87
CA GLY A 449 25.77 -0.22 29.88
C GLY A 449 24.39 -0.81 30.22
N SER A 450 23.30 -0.11 29.92
CA SER A 450 21.92 -0.61 30.07
C SER A 450 21.51 -1.61 28.97
N CYS A 451 22.22 -1.66 27.85
CA CYS A 451 21.95 -2.55 26.72
C CYS A 451 22.51 -3.97 26.97
N THR A 452 22.11 -4.63 28.06
CA THR A 452 22.71 -5.90 28.50
C THR A 452 22.53 -7.07 27.53
N GLU A 453 21.55 -7.01 26.64
CA GLU A 453 21.30 -8.01 25.58
C GLU A 453 22.19 -7.84 24.34
N LEU A 454 23.05 -6.82 24.31
CA LEU A 454 23.84 -6.47 23.13
C LEU A 454 24.87 -7.56 22.78
N ARG A 455 24.82 -8.02 21.53
CA ARG A 455 25.70 -9.07 20.98
C ARG A 455 26.65 -8.55 19.92
N ALA A 456 26.24 -7.54 19.15
CA ALA A 456 27.09 -6.89 18.17
C ALA A 456 26.98 -5.37 18.28
N LEU A 457 28.12 -4.70 18.33
CA LEU A 457 28.22 -3.24 18.37
C LEU A 457 29.15 -2.76 17.25
N ASP A 458 28.64 -1.85 16.42
CA ASP A 458 29.45 -1.13 15.45
C ASP A 458 29.57 0.34 15.86
N VAL A 459 30.77 0.77 16.23
CA VAL A 459 31.13 2.16 16.54
C VAL A 459 32.27 2.65 15.65
N ALA A 460 32.48 2.01 14.50
CA ALA A 460 33.53 2.35 13.56
C ALA A 460 33.35 3.76 12.98
N HIS A 461 34.44 4.38 12.54
CA HIS A 461 34.41 5.74 11.96
C HIS A 461 33.74 6.78 12.87
N ASN A 462 34.19 6.86 14.12
CA ASN A 462 33.81 7.90 15.06
C ASN A 462 35.06 8.70 15.50
N ARG A 463 34.95 9.48 16.57
CA ARG A 463 36.05 10.27 17.16
C ARG A 463 36.39 9.80 18.57
N LEU A 464 36.27 8.50 18.84
CA LEU A 464 36.53 7.94 20.17
C LEU A 464 38.02 8.11 20.54
N ASP A 465 38.30 8.95 21.52
CA ASP A 465 39.69 9.35 21.85
C ASP A 465 40.38 8.40 22.84
N SER A 466 39.62 7.81 23.78
CA SER A 466 40.16 7.00 24.87
C SER A 466 39.70 5.56 24.82
N ALA A 467 40.66 4.64 24.60
CA ALA A 467 40.42 3.20 24.66
C ALA A 467 40.01 2.74 26.07
N SER A 468 40.51 3.40 27.13
CA SER A 468 40.17 3.02 28.51
C SER A 468 38.73 3.42 28.85
N ALA A 469 38.30 4.63 28.49
CA ALA A 469 36.92 5.06 28.69
C ALA A 469 35.93 4.22 27.85
N THR A 470 36.34 3.84 26.63
CA THR A 470 35.57 2.92 25.78
C THR A 470 35.45 1.53 26.44
N ALA A 471 36.53 1.02 27.03
CA ALA A 471 36.52 -0.24 27.76
C ALA A 471 35.62 -0.21 29.00
N GLU A 472 35.67 0.87 29.79
CA GLU A 472 34.81 1.05 30.96
C GLU A 472 33.33 1.12 30.58
N ALA A 473 32.98 1.84 29.52
CA ALA A 473 31.60 1.93 29.04
C ALA A 473 31.04 0.57 28.56
N LEU A 474 31.89 -0.28 27.98
CA LEU A 474 31.50 -1.60 27.45
C LEU A 474 31.62 -2.74 28.49
N ALA A 475 32.25 -2.50 29.64
CA ALA A 475 32.43 -3.50 30.69
C ALA A 475 31.13 -4.18 31.19
N PRO A 476 29.96 -3.50 31.27
CA PRO A 476 28.70 -4.14 31.66
C PRO A 476 28.13 -5.13 30.63
N LEU A 477 28.61 -5.10 29.37
CA LEU A 477 28.04 -5.83 28.24
C LEU A 477 28.54 -7.27 28.13
N THR A 478 28.13 -8.10 29.08
CA THR A 478 28.60 -9.50 29.21
C THR A 478 28.20 -10.43 28.06
N LEU A 479 27.29 -10.01 27.17
CA LEU A 479 26.85 -10.79 26.00
C LEU A 479 27.48 -10.31 24.67
N LEU A 480 28.34 -9.29 24.70
CA LEU A 480 28.94 -8.71 23.51
C LEU A 480 29.95 -9.67 22.88
N ARG A 481 29.68 -10.08 21.63
CA ARG A 481 30.48 -11.04 20.85
C ARG A 481 31.25 -10.39 19.71
N ALA A 482 30.66 -9.39 19.06
CA ALA A 482 31.27 -8.69 17.93
C ALA A 482 31.38 -7.19 18.20
N LEU A 483 32.56 -6.62 17.97
CA LEU A 483 32.82 -5.19 18.10
C LEU A 483 33.54 -4.67 16.85
N LEU A 484 33.02 -3.62 16.23
CA LEU A 484 33.74 -2.83 15.21
C LEU A 484 34.11 -1.48 15.80
N LEU A 485 35.41 -1.21 15.94
CA LEU A 485 36.00 -0.02 16.55
C LEU A 485 36.97 0.70 15.61
N HIS A 486 37.28 0.13 14.44
CA HIS A 486 38.23 0.69 13.49
C HIS A 486 37.90 2.14 13.08
N ALA A 487 38.92 2.84 12.58
CA ALA A 487 38.82 4.25 12.21
C ALA A 487 38.32 5.15 13.37
N ASN A 488 38.76 4.86 14.59
CA ASN A 488 38.68 5.75 15.75
C ASN A 488 40.10 6.12 16.23
N PRO A 489 40.31 7.32 16.81
CA PRO A 489 41.61 7.70 17.38
C PRO A 489 42.14 6.73 18.45
N CYS A 490 41.25 6.07 19.19
CA CYS A 490 41.61 5.08 20.21
C CYS A 490 42.01 3.71 19.65
N HIS A 491 41.76 3.45 18.36
CA HIS A 491 42.06 2.19 17.71
C HIS A 491 43.45 2.23 17.05
N THR A 492 44.14 1.10 17.10
CA THR A 492 45.48 0.93 16.52
C THR A 492 45.47 -0.36 15.70
N SER A 493 45.99 -0.31 14.47
CA SER A 493 45.90 -1.41 13.50
C SER A 493 46.99 -2.46 13.69
N ASP A 494 47.95 -2.24 14.59
CA ASP A 494 49.02 -3.20 14.88
C ASP A 494 48.54 -4.30 15.85
N ILE A 495 49.11 -5.50 15.71
CA ILE A 495 48.79 -6.66 16.57
C ILE A 495 49.03 -6.31 18.05
N SER A 496 50.12 -5.60 18.37
CA SER A 496 50.43 -5.19 19.74
C SER A 496 49.44 -4.15 20.29
N GLY A 497 48.91 -3.28 19.44
CA GLY A 497 47.84 -2.35 19.76
C GLY A 497 46.51 -3.04 20.04
N ARG A 498 46.11 -3.99 19.18
CA ARG A 498 44.94 -4.86 19.36
C ARG A 498 44.97 -5.60 20.70
N VAL A 499 46.10 -6.23 21.04
CA VAL A 499 46.25 -6.95 22.32
C VAL A 499 46.20 -5.99 23.52
N ARG A 500 46.79 -4.79 23.43
CA ARG A 500 46.70 -3.76 24.48
C ARG A 500 45.26 -3.27 24.69
N LEU A 501 44.50 -3.09 23.62
CA LEU A 501 43.09 -2.72 23.67
C LEU A 501 42.25 -3.79 24.38
N LEU A 502 42.42 -5.07 24.00
CA LEU A 502 41.79 -6.20 24.69
C LEU A 502 42.15 -6.23 26.19
N GLY A 503 43.40 -5.93 26.55
CA GLY A 503 43.83 -5.87 27.95
C GLY A 503 43.06 -4.82 28.77
N LYS A 504 42.78 -3.65 28.17
CA LYS A 504 41.94 -2.61 28.80
C LYS A 504 40.51 -3.08 29.01
N PHE A 505 39.92 -3.75 28.01
CA PHE A 505 38.59 -4.34 28.13
C PHE A 505 38.50 -5.34 29.27
N TYR A 506 39.48 -6.24 29.38
CA TYR A 506 39.50 -7.22 30.44
C TYR A 506 39.73 -6.61 31.82
N THR A 507 40.61 -5.61 31.93
CA THR A 507 40.84 -4.86 33.17
C THR A 507 39.55 -4.16 33.64
N ALA A 508 38.84 -3.49 32.73
CA ALA A 508 37.59 -2.80 33.05
C ALA A 508 36.47 -3.76 33.48
N ALA A 509 36.43 -4.98 32.93
CA ALA A 509 35.41 -5.99 33.24
C ALA A 509 35.78 -6.93 34.41
N GLY A 510 36.78 -6.57 35.21
CA GLY A 510 37.14 -7.28 36.44
C GLY A 510 37.69 -8.69 36.24
N MET A 511 38.17 -9.03 35.04
CA MET A 511 38.98 -10.23 34.78
C MET A 511 38.36 -11.58 35.20
N THR A 512 37.04 -11.75 35.10
CA THR A 512 36.40 -13.04 35.39
C THR A 512 36.16 -13.85 34.10
N PRO A 513 36.27 -15.20 34.13
CA PRO A 513 35.99 -16.02 32.96
C PRO A 513 34.52 -15.87 32.54
N GLY A 514 34.26 -15.05 31.52
CA GLY A 514 32.91 -14.83 30.99
C GLY A 514 32.49 -13.37 30.81
N THR A 515 33.22 -12.38 31.36
CA THR A 515 32.74 -10.99 31.38
C THR A 515 32.85 -10.21 30.06
N LEU A 516 33.62 -10.67 29.08
CA LEU A 516 33.54 -10.22 27.68
C LEU A 516 33.82 -11.39 26.74
N PRO A 517 32.79 -12.08 26.24
CA PRO A 517 32.94 -13.20 25.29
C PRO A 517 33.18 -12.68 23.86
N LEU A 518 34.10 -11.72 23.71
CA LEU A 518 34.39 -11.15 22.40
C LEU A 518 34.99 -12.25 21.51
N GLU A 519 34.29 -12.54 20.42
CA GLU A 519 34.61 -13.53 19.40
C GLU A 519 35.23 -12.85 18.18
N SER A 520 34.76 -11.64 17.84
CA SER A 520 35.25 -10.86 16.70
C SER A 520 35.50 -9.41 17.08
N LEU A 521 36.63 -8.86 16.62
CA LEU A 521 36.99 -7.45 16.73
C LEU A 521 37.45 -6.96 15.36
N ASP A 522 36.79 -5.94 14.83
CA ASP A 522 37.07 -5.35 13.51
C ASP A 522 36.97 -6.35 12.34
N GLY A 523 36.08 -7.34 12.47
CA GLY A 523 35.88 -8.40 11.47
C GLY A 523 36.81 -9.61 11.63
N GLU A 524 37.86 -9.49 12.44
CA GLU A 524 38.85 -10.55 12.69
C GLU A 524 38.56 -11.31 13.99
N GLU A 525 38.75 -12.62 13.98
CA GLU A 525 38.56 -13.48 15.15
C GLU A 525 39.51 -13.10 16.29
N VAL A 526 39.00 -13.03 17.52
CA VAL A 526 39.80 -12.81 18.72
C VAL A 526 40.29 -14.16 19.24
N THR A 527 41.47 -14.55 18.76
CA THR A 527 42.07 -15.85 19.07
C THR A 527 42.37 -16.01 20.56
N ILE A 528 42.36 -17.25 21.07
CA ILE A 528 42.73 -17.56 22.46
C ILE A 528 44.12 -17.02 22.82
N ARG A 529 45.06 -17.04 21.86
CA ARG A 529 46.40 -16.50 22.04
C ARG A 529 46.39 -15.00 22.32
N GLU A 530 45.60 -14.23 21.59
CA GLU A 530 45.43 -12.78 21.82
C GLU A 530 44.79 -12.52 23.17
N LYS A 531 43.75 -13.28 23.53
CA LYS A 531 43.08 -13.18 24.83
C LYS A 531 44.07 -13.37 25.97
N CYS A 532 44.87 -14.43 25.92
CA CYS A 532 45.90 -14.71 26.93
C CYS A 532 47.00 -13.66 26.96
N ALA A 533 47.49 -13.19 25.81
CA ALA A 533 48.49 -12.14 25.75
C ALA A 533 47.97 -10.81 26.36
N ALA A 534 46.70 -10.49 26.12
CA ALA A 534 46.04 -9.32 26.68
C ALA A 534 45.92 -9.42 28.21
N ALA A 535 45.55 -10.59 28.73
CA ALA A 535 45.50 -10.82 30.18
C ALA A 535 46.88 -10.71 30.85
N SER A 536 47.95 -11.14 30.17
CA SER A 536 49.33 -10.99 30.69
C SER A 536 49.82 -9.54 30.76
N LEU A 537 49.22 -8.62 30.00
CA LEU A 537 49.57 -7.19 30.01
C LEU A 537 48.85 -6.40 31.11
N CYS A 538 48.00 -7.05 31.89
CA CYS A 538 47.20 -6.37 32.90
C CYS A 538 47.96 -6.34 34.23
N ASP A 539 48.12 -5.16 34.83
CA ASP A 539 48.84 -4.93 36.10
C ASP A 539 48.12 -5.50 37.35
N ASP A 540 47.17 -6.42 37.17
CA ASP A 540 46.45 -7.05 38.28
C ASP A 540 47.29 -8.21 38.86
N ARG A 541 47.73 -8.03 40.11
CA ARG A 541 48.51 -9.03 40.88
C ARG A 541 47.84 -10.40 41.01
N ARG A 542 46.56 -10.53 40.64
CA ARG A 542 45.80 -11.79 40.61
C ARG A 542 46.12 -12.70 39.41
N PHE A 543 46.79 -12.20 38.37
CA PHE A 543 47.11 -12.98 37.17
C PHE A 543 48.63 -13.18 36.99
N ASP A 544 49.16 -14.16 37.73
CA ASP A 544 50.48 -14.72 37.44
C ASP A 544 50.45 -15.61 36.17
N ALA A 545 51.62 -16.02 35.70
CA ALA A 545 51.76 -16.89 34.51
C ALA A 545 50.96 -18.20 34.64
N SER A 546 50.83 -18.73 35.86
CA SER A 546 50.06 -19.93 36.18
C SER A 546 48.55 -19.71 36.04
N SER A 547 48.05 -18.54 36.41
CA SER A 547 46.63 -18.17 36.29
C SER A 547 46.22 -17.91 34.85
N VAL A 548 47.07 -17.25 34.05
CA VAL A 548 46.85 -17.12 32.60
C VAL A 548 46.81 -18.50 31.93
N SER A 549 47.66 -19.42 32.37
CA SER A 549 47.70 -20.79 31.82
C SER A 549 46.45 -21.61 32.17
N ARG A 550 45.93 -21.51 33.40
CA ARG A 550 44.64 -22.10 33.78
C ARG A 550 43.47 -21.47 33.02
N TRP A 551 43.52 -20.15 32.79
CA TRP A 551 42.51 -19.43 32.04
C TRP A 551 42.50 -19.84 30.55
N ARG A 552 43.68 -20.03 29.94
CA ARG A 552 43.83 -20.57 28.58
C ARG A 552 43.09 -21.89 28.41
N LEU A 553 43.30 -22.85 29.33
CA LEU A 553 42.61 -24.14 29.30
C LEU A 553 41.09 -23.98 29.40
N ARG A 554 40.59 -23.11 30.29
CA ARG A 554 39.15 -22.82 30.41
C ARG A 554 38.55 -22.24 29.12
N LEU A 555 39.30 -21.36 28.43
CA LEU A 555 38.85 -20.78 27.15
C LEU A 555 38.73 -21.86 26.07
N VAL A 556 39.73 -22.74 25.95
CA VAL A 556 39.70 -23.87 24.99
C VAL A 556 38.54 -24.81 25.27
N LEU A 557 38.36 -25.22 26.53
CA LEU A 557 37.26 -26.12 26.92
C LEU A 557 35.90 -25.52 26.60
N ARG A 558 35.74 -24.20 26.80
CA ARG A 558 34.49 -23.49 26.47
C ARG A 558 34.26 -23.44 24.96
N ASP A 559 35.31 -23.15 24.17
CA ASP A 559 35.23 -23.03 22.72
C ASP A 559 34.85 -24.37 22.05
N GLN A 560 35.35 -25.47 22.61
CA GLN A 560 35.00 -26.84 22.19
C GLN A 560 33.70 -27.37 22.81
N GLY A 561 32.93 -26.54 23.52
CA GLY A 561 31.63 -26.92 24.08
C GLY A 561 31.70 -28.01 25.15
N VAL A 562 32.82 -28.13 25.87
CA VAL A 562 33.02 -29.16 26.89
C VAL A 562 32.19 -28.82 28.14
N LEU A 563 31.13 -29.59 28.36
CA LEU A 563 30.20 -29.41 29.49
C LEU A 563 30.70 -30.06 30.79
N SER A 564 31.53 -31.11 30.70
CA SER A 564 32.10 -31.82 31.85
C SER A 564 33.50 -32.33 31.55
N LEU A 565 34.42 -32.16 32.51
CA LEU A 565 35.78 -32.69 32.42
C LEU A 565 35.81 -34.23 32.45
N ALA A 566 34.79 -34.87 33.04
CA ALA A 566 34.70 -36.33 33.14
C ALA A 566 34.39 -36.99 31.79
N SER A 567 33.75 -36.28 30.86
CA SER A 567 33.42 -36.76 29.51
C SER A 567 34.46 -36.39 28.46
N LEU A 568 35.53 -35.68 28.83
CA LEU A 568 36.53 -35.18 27.88
C LEU A 568 37.50 -36.29 27.47
N THR A 569 37.33 -36.83 26.27
CA THR A 569 38.20 -37.86 25.69
C THR A 569 39.16 -37.33 24.63
N SER A 570 38.84 -36.21 23.97
CA SER A 570 39.69 -35.54 22.99
C SER A 570 39.77 -34.04 23.27
N LEU A 571 40.96 -33.44 23.17
CA LEU A 571 41.17 -32.01 23.36
C LEU A 571 42.10 -31.46 22.28
N ASP A 572 41.66 -30.44 21.56
CA ASP A 572 42.54 -29.69 20.65
C ASP A 572 43.06 -28.42 21.33
N MET A 573 44.37 -28.31 21.47
CA MET A 573 45.08 -27.15 21.98
C MET A 573 46.10 -26.63 20.98
N SER A 574 45.87 -26.80 19.68
CA SER A 574 46.76 -26.27 18.66
C SER A 574 46.70 -24.73 18.59
N ALA A 575 47.83 -24.08 18.31
CA ALA A 575 47.95 -22.63 18.08
C ALA A 575 47.50 -21.67 19.23
N VAL A 576 47.32 -22.16 20.46
CA VAL A 576 46.85 -21.34 21.61
C VAL A 576 47.97 -20.66 22.41
N GLY A 577 49.23 -20.88 22.03
CA GLY A 577 50.40 -20.28 22.68
C GLY A 577 50.77 -20.92 24.03
N LEU A 578 50.65 -22.24 24.14
CA LEU A 578 51.14 -23.02 25.29
C LEU A 578 52.67 -22.94 25.42
N THR A 579 53.15 -22.85 26.66
CA THR A 579 54.58 -22.88 27.03
C THR A 579 54.95 -24.05 27.95
N SER A 580 54.00 -24.60 28.70
CA SER A 580 54.13 -25.81 29.55
C SER A 580 52.83 -26.62 29.50
N LEU A 581 52.94 -27.93 29.72
CA LEU A 581 51.82 -28.89 29.79
C LEU A 581 51.26 -29.05 31.21
N ALA A 582 51.87 -28.45 32.23
CA ALA A 582 51.46 -28.58 33.63
C ALA A 582 49.95 -28.42 33.89
N PRO A 583 49.20 -27.48 33.25
CA PRO A 583 47.76 -27.34 33.45
C PRO A 583 46.92 -28.54 33.01
N LEU A 584 47.45 -29.40 32.13
CA LEU A 584 46.73 -30.55 31.53
C LEU A 584 46.82 -31.83 32.36
N THR A 585 47.73 -31.88 33.34
CA THR A 585 47.95 -33.04 34.23
C THR A 585 46.71 -33.44 35.05
N SER A 586 45.72 -32.55 35.14
CA SER A 586 44.48 -32.72 35.90
C SER A 586 43.30 -33.29 35.10
N LEU A 587 43.49 -33.66 33.82
CA LEU A 587 42.42 -34.17 32.94
C LEU A 587 42.37 -35.71 33.00
N PRO A 588 41.36 -36.32 33.66
CA PRO A 588 41.41 -37.72 34.06
C PRO A 588 41.19 -38.74 32.93
N ASN A 589 40.47 -38.39 31.87
CA ASN A 589 39.97 -39.32 30.85
C ASN A 589 40.45 -38.99 29.42
N LEU A 590 41.50 -38.18 29.27
CA LEU A 590 41.95 -37.68 27.98
C LEU A 590 42.67 -38.77 27.17
N SER A 591 42.11 -39.14 26.02
CA SER A 591 42.64 -40.18 25.11
C SER A 591 43.28 -39.62 23.83
N ALA A 592 42.94 -38.39 23.42
CA ALA A 592 43.50 -37.71 22.26
C ALA A 592 43.82 -36.24 22.60
N LEU A 593 45.03 -35.79 22.29
CA LEU A 593 45.50 -34.42 22.57
C LEU A 593 46.25 -33.86 21.34
N ASN A 594 45.78 -32.75 20.79
CA ASN A 594 46.51 -31.99 19.76
C ASN A 594 47.17 -30.76 20.41
N VAL A 595 48.50 -30.62 20.30
CA VAL A 595 49.27 -29.48 20.83
C VAL A 595 50.15 -28.81 19.77
N ALA A 596 49.82 -28.98 18.49
CA ALA A 596 50.56 -28.38 17.37
C ALA A 596 50.63 -26.84 17.44
N ASP A 597 51.61 -26.22 16.78
CA ASP A 597 51.75 -24.76 16.65
C ASP A 597 51.81 -23.96 17.98
N ASN A 598 52.37 -24.56 19.02
CA ASN A 598 52.64 -23.93 20.31
C ASN A 598 54.13 -23.60 20.53
N ARG A 599 54.48 -23.04 21.69
CA ARG A 599 55.84 -22.63 22.06
C ARG A 599 56.33 -23.39 23.31
N LEU A 600 56.17 -24.71 23.32
CA LEU A 600 56.60 -25.57 24.42
C LEU A 600 58.14 -25.55 24.51
N SER A 601 58.68 -25.00 25.60
CA SER A 601 60.13 -24.90 25.82
C SER A 601 60.71 -26.07 26.62
N LEU A 602 59.86 -26.76 27.39
CA LEU A 602 60.17 -27.99 28.11
C LEU A 602 59.02 -28.98 27.90
N ILE A 603 59.33 -30.15 27.31
CA ILE A 603 58.53 -31.34 27.56
C ILE A 603 58.94 -31.74 28.97
N GLU A 604 58.20 -31.26 29.98
CA GLU A 604 58.46 -31.60 31.38
C GLU A 604 58.57 -33.13 31.51
N THR A 605 59.66 -33.56 32.11
CA THR A 605 60.04 -34.96 32.28
C THR A 605 58.94 -35.76 32.97
N PRO A 606 58.75 -37.04 32.60
CA PRO A 606 57.68 -37.87 33.15
C PRO A 606 57.87 -38.03 34.66
N VAL A 607 56.80 -37.79 35.43
CA VAL A 607 56.62 -38.35 36.77
C VAL A 607 55.68 -39.53 36.66
#